data_AF-A0A6A4ZFU3-F1
#
_entry.id   AF-A0A6A4ZFU3-F1
#
_cell.length_a   1.000
_cell.length_b   1.000
_cell.length_c   1.000
_cell.angle_alpha   90.00
_cell.angle_beta   90.00
_cell.angle_gamma   90.00
#
_symmetry.space_group_name_H-M   'P 1'
#
loop_
_entity.id
_entity.type
_entity.pdbx_description
1 polymer ?
#
loop_
_entity_poly.entity_id
_entity_poly.type
_entity_poly.pdbx_seq_one_letter_code
_entity_poly.pdbx_strand_id
1 'polypeptide(L)'
;IQYILCLRISQTMDVRQYKLLSVVDNVIEGVAPQEVQPTPITPATVVTLDAHRLLALPVDVALPIGFNDPVVVPLLALLQDV
;
A
#
# COMPACT_ATOMS: atom_id res chain seq x y z
N ILE A 1 -11.87 -6.98 3.23
CA ILE A 1 -11.09 -6.12 2.30
C ILE A 1 -9.66 -6.03 2.84
N GLN A 2 -8.65 -6.22 1.99
CA GLN A 2 -7.24 -6.26 2.39
C GLN A 2 -6.37 -5.53 1.35
N TYR A 3 -5.23 -5.00 1.79
CA TYR A 3 -4.19 -4.50 0.90
C TYR A 3 -2.99 -5.45 0.94
N ILE A 4 -2.39 -5.69 -0.23
CA ILE A 4 -1.14 -6.44 -0.35
C ILE A 4 -0.11 -5.50 -0.96
N LEU A 5 0.88 -5.12 -0.16
CA LEU A 5 2.04 -4.35 -0.61
C LEU A 5 3.19 -5.32 -0.91
N CYS A 6 3.51 -5.48 -2.19
CA CYS A 6 4.65 -6.26 -2.64
C CYS A 6 5.86 -5.34 -2.82
N LEU A 7 7.01 -5.74 -2.27
CA LEU A 7 8.26 -4.99 -2.35
C LEU A 7 9.34 -5.86 -3.00
N ARG A 8 10.13 -5.27 -3.90
CA ARG A 8 11.34 -5.88 -4.45
C ARG A 8 12.51 -4.94 -4.22
N ILE A 9 13.46 -5.40 -3.41
CA ILE A 9 14.59 -4.60 -2.95
C ILE A 9 15.86 -5.42 -3.17
N SER A 10 16.87 -4.87 -3.83
CA SER A 10 18.21 -5.47 -3.91
C SER A 10 19.02 -5.15 -2.66
N GLN A 11 20.02 -5.98 -2.34
CA GLN A 11 20.92 -5.77 -1.20
C GLN A 11 21.61 -4.39 -1.21
N THR A 12 21.96 -3.89 -2.39
CA THR A 12 22.61 -2.58 -2.56
C THR A 12 21.62 -1.41 -2.59
N MET A 13 20.31 -1.67 -2.47
CA MET A 13 19.24 -0.67 -2.62
C MET A 13 19.17 0.01 -3.99
N ASP A 14 19.93 -0.43 -5.00
CA ASP A 14 19.84 0.12 -6.37
C ASP A 14 18.49 -0.20 -7.02
N VAL A 15 17.99 -1.43 -6.79
CA VAL A 15 16.66 -1.84 -7.20
C VAL A 15 15.73 -1.69 -6.01
N ARG A 16 14.77 -0.78 -6.10
CA ARG A 16 13.66 -0.63 -5.16
C ARG A 16 12.38 -0.43 -5.94
N GLN A 17 11.46 -1.39 -5.85
CA GLN A 17 10.22 -1.38 -6.60
C GLN A 17 9.07 -1.86 -5.71
N TYR A 18 7.86 -1.39 -5.99
CA TYR A 18 6.67 -1.84 -5.29
C TYR A 18 5.51 -2.11 -6.24
N LYS A 19 4.56 -2.92 -5.76
CA LYS A 19 3.20 -3.03 -6.29
C LYS A 19 2.23 -2.96 -5.12
N LEU A 20 1.17 -2.19 -5.25
CA LEU A 20 0.06 -2.19 -4.30
C LEU A 20 -1.14 -2.87 -4.96
N LEU A 21 -1.67 -3.88 -4.30
CA LEU A 21 -2.85 -4.62 -4.74
C LEU A 21 -3.94 -4.45 -3.68
N SER A 22 -5.19 -4.42 -4.13
CA SER A 22 -6.35 -4.44 -3.25
C SER A 22 -7.12 -5.73 -3.43
N VAL A 23 -7.66 -6.26 -2.33
CA VAL A 23 -8.41 -7.52 -2.28
C VAL A 23 -9.78 -7.27 -1.66
N VAL A 24 -10.84 -7.62 -2.40
CA VAL A 24 -12.23 -7.57 -1.96
C VAL A 24 -12.84 -8.94 -2.15
N ASP A 25 -13.52 -9.46 -1.14
CA ASP A 25 -14.14 -10.79 -1.14
C ASP A 25 -13.19 -11.91 -1.61
N ASN A 26 -11.92 -11.84 -1.14
CA ASN A 26 -10.83 -12.75 -1.51
C ASN A 26 -10.43 -12.73 -3.00
N VAL A 27 -10.83 -11.71 -3.75
CA VAL A 27 -10.45 -11.49 -5.14
C VAL A 27 -9.62 -10.21 -5.25
N ILE A 28 -8.54 -10.26 -6.03
CA ILE A 28 -7.73 -9.08 -6.31
C ILE A 28 -8.52 -8.16 -7.24
N GLU A 29 -8.74 -6.92 -6.82
CA GLU A 29 -9.43 -5.92 -7.63
C GLU A 29 -8.55 -5.43 -8.78
N GLY A 30 -9.18 -5.19 -9.94
CA GLY A 30 -8.54 -4.61 -11.10
C GLY A 30 -7.77 -5.62 -11.94
N VAL A 31 -6.55 -5.25 -12.32
CA VAL A 31 -5.71 -5.99 -13.27
C VAL A 31 -4.96 -7.12 -12.55
N ALA A 32 -4.76 -8.25 -13.23
CA ALA A 32 -4.04 -9.39 -12.65
C ALA A 32 -2.64 -8.96 -12.15
N PRO A 33 -2.15 -9.46 -10.99
CA PRO A 33 -0.87 -9.02 -10.41
C PRO A 33 0.36 -9.15 -11.34
N GLN A 34 0.30 -10.12 -12.25
CA GLN A 34 1.32 -10.39 -13.25
C GLN A 34 1.39 -9.33 -14.37
N GLU A 35 0.28 -8.64 -14.62
CA GLU A 35 0.15 -7.60 -15.64
C GLU A 35 0.42 -6.19 -15.09
N VAL A 36 0.34 -6.00 -13.77
CA VAL A 36 0.72 -4.75 -13.11
C VAL A 36 2.25 -4.60 -13.14
N GLN A 37 2.78 -3.57 -13.80
CA GLN A 37 4.22 -3.32 -13.79
C GLN A 37 4.67 -2.80 -12.41
N PRO A 38 5.83 -3.24 -11.87
CA PRO A 38 6.38 -2.68 -10.64
C PRO A 38 6.72 -1.20 -10.80
N THR A 39 6.35 -0.39 -9.82
CA THR A 39 6.69 1.04 -9.78
C THR A 39 8.00 1.25 -9.01
N PRO A 40 8.95 2.05 -9.52
CA PRO A 40 10.15 2.41 -8.76
C PRO A 40 9.82 3.16 -7.47
N ILE A 41 10.54 2.83 -6.39
CA ILE A 41 10.46 3.57 -5.12
C ILE A 41 11.50 4.69 -5.15
N THR A 42 11.02 5.92 -5.00
CA THR A 42 11.79 7.16 -4.93
C THR A 42 11.55 7.85 -3.57
N PRO A 43 12.32 8.89 -3.21
CA PRO A 43 12.06 9.65 -1.98
C PRO A 43 10.66 10.26 -1.88
N ALA A 44 10.00 10.53 -3.02
CA ALA A 44 8.64 11.05 -3.08
C ALA A 44 7.57 9.93 -3.12
N THR A 45 7.97 8.65 -3.11
CA THR A 45 7.02 7.55 -3.22
C THR A 45 6.26 7.37 -1.92
N VAL A 46 4.96 7.59 -2.02
CA VAL A 46 4.00 7.49 -0.93
C VAL A 46 2.91 6.51 -1.33
N VAL A 47 2.60 5.57 -0.43
CA VAL A 47 1.45 4.68 -0.55
C VAL A 47 0.31 5.23 0.29
N THR A 48 -0.82 5.44 -0.37
CA THR A 48 -2.06 5.89 0.28
C THR A 48 -3.00 4.71 0.44
N LEU A 49 -3.47 4.49 1.66
CA LEU A 49 -4.39 3.42 2.02
C LEU A 49 -5.68 4.03 2.55
N ASP A 50 -6.80 3.42 2.18
CA ASP A 50 -8.12 3.82 2.66
C ASP A 50 -8.31 3.37 4.12
N ALA A 51 -8.64 4.34 4.99
CA ALA A 51 -8.75 4.12 6.43
C ALA A 51 -9.90 3.19 6.81
N HIS A 52 -11.07 3.36 6.18
CA HIS A 52 -12.24 2.50 6.41
C HIS A 52 -11.94 1.06 6.02
N ARG A 53 -11.28 0.85 4.88
CA ARG A 53 -10.89 -0.48 4.42
C ARG A 53 -9.89 -1.14 5.35
N LEU A 54 -8.93 -0.39 5.90
CA LEU A 54 -7.97 -0.90 6.89
C LEU A 54 -8.64 -1.31 8.21
N LEU A 55 -9.66 -0.57 8.64
CA LEU A 55 -10.40 -0.86 9.87
C LEU A 55 -11.60 -1.79 9.67
N ALA A 56 -11.83 -2.28 8.44
CA ALA A 56 -13.01 -3.03 8.06
C ALA A 56 -14.34 -2.34 8.42
N LEU A 57 -14.38 -1.01 8.29
CA LEU A 57 -15.55 -0.19 8.54
C LEU A 57 -16.32 0.08 7.24
N PRO A 58 -17.67 0.12 7.28
CA PRO A 58 -18.46 0.69 6.20
C PRO A 58 -18.10 2.16 5.93
N VAL A 59 -18.22 2.62 4.69
CA VAL A 59 -17.80 3.98 4.26
C VAL A 59 -18.56 5.12 4.96
N ASP A 60 -19.77 4.83 5.45
CA ASP A 60 -20.64 5.78 6.16
C ASP A 60 -20.40 5.80 7.68
N VAL A 61 -19.59 4.89 8.20
CA VAL A 61 -19.22 4.86 9.62
C VAL A 61 -18.08 5.83 9.86
N ALA A 62 -18.23 6.69 10.87
CA ALA A 62 -17.18 7.61 11.27
C ALA A 62 -15.92 6.85 11.75
N LEU A 63 -14.75 7.35 11.35
CA LEU A 63 -13.47 6.80 11.79
C LEU A 63 -13.22 7.09 13.28
N PRO A 64 -12.47 6.23 13.99
CA PRO A 64 -12.05 6.50 15.35
C PRO A 64 -11.28 7.83 15.45
N ILE A 65 -11.51 8.57 16.53
CA ILE A 65 -10.82 9.85 16.77
C ILE A 65 -9.31 9.63 16.75
N GLY A 66 -8.61 10.44 15.95
CA GLY A 66 -7.15 10.39 15.81
C GLY A 66 -6.63 9.31 14.86
N PHE A 67 -7.50 8.54 14.20
CA PHE A 67 -7.08 7.67 13.10
C PHE A 67 -6.86 8.49 11.83
N ASN A 68 -5.76 8.21 11.11
CA ASN A 68 -5.41 8.95 9.90
C ASN A 68 -6.36 8.60 8.75
N ASP A 69 -6.80 9.60 8.00
CA ASP A 69 -7.59 9.44 6.79
C ASP A 69 -7.19 10.47 5.72
N PRO A 70 -6.54 10.04 4.61
CA PRO A 70 -6.11 8.66 4.36
C PRO A 70 -4.92 8.24 5.23
N VAL A 71 -4.64 6.93 5.30
CA VAL A 71 -3.41 6.43 5.92
C VAL A 71 -2.28 6.50 4.90
N VAL A 72 -1.22 7.25 5.24
CA VAL A 72 -0.13 7.58 4.33
C VAL A 72 1.16 6.90 4.78
N VAL A 73 1.80 6.13 3.90
CA VAL A 73 3.05 5.40 4.16
C VAL A 73 4.15 5.85 3.20
N PRO A 74 5.15 6.63 3.66
CA PRO A 74 6.32 6.98 2.86
C PRO A 74 7.23 5.75 2.73
N LEU A 75 7.26 5.13 1.54
CA LEU A 75 7.90 3.81 1.37
C LEU A 75 9.41 3.86 1.55
N LEU A 76 10.10 4.87 1.01
CA LEU A 76 11.56 4.89 1.09
C LEU A 76 12.04 5.00 2.54
N ALA A 77 11.40 5.85 3.34
CA ALA A 77 11.74 6.01 4.75
C ALA A 77 11.52 4.71 5.52
N LEU A 78 10.39 4.03 5.29
CA LEU A 78 10.09 2.74 5.93
C LEU A 78 11.12 1.66 5.62
N LEU A 79 11.74 1.68 4.44
CA LEU A 79 12.79 0.72 4.08
C LEU A 79 14.16 1.01 4.71
N GLN A 80 14.37 2.20 5.25
CA GLN A 80 15.62 2.58 5.92
C GLN A 80 15.62 2.22 7.41
N ASP A 81 14.45 1.95 7.98
CA ASP A 81 14.25 1.60 9.39
C ASP A 81 14.34 0.08 9.67
N VAL A 82 14.61 -0.75 8.64
CA VAL A 82 14.62 -2.22 8.70
C VAL A 82 16.03 -2.78 8.51
#